data_AF-A0A5C7PGK0-F1
#
_entry.id   AF-A0A5C7PGK0-F1
#
_cell.length_a   1.000
_cell.length_b   1.000
_cell.length_c   1.000
_cell.angle_alpha   90.00
_cell.angle_beta   90.00
_cell.angle_gamma   90.00
#
_symmetry.space_group_name_H-M   'P 1'
#
loop_
_entity.id
_entity.type
_entity.pdbx_description
1 polymer ?
#
loop_
_entity_poly.entity_id
_entity_poly.type
_entity_poly.pdbx_seq_one_letter_code
_entity_poly.pdbx_strand_id
1 'polypeptide(L)'
;MSTPTKPGHYWARWRIKSPGTADEDDPPSAQWEVVQVFENCIDPNDDEYLMVAVAGVERSQAIENFFWGDLVVPPSYAKQDDALRIVRALS
;
A
#
# COMPACT_ATOMS: atom_id res chain seq x y z
N MET A 1 14.13 -4.80 4.37
CA MET A 1 12.90 -4.63 3.58
C MET A 1 13.04 -3.34 2.79
N SER A 2 12.61 -3.34 1.53
CA SER A 2 12.84 -2.22 0.59
C SER A 2 11.61 -1.33 0.50
N THR A 3 11.85 -0.02 0.42
CA THR A 3 10.85 1.00 0.09
C THR A 3 10.03 0.60 -1.15
N PRO A 4 8.71 0.81 -1.16
CA PRO A 4 7.87 0.57 -2.32
C PRO A 4 8.34 1.36 -3.54
N THR A 5 8.34 0.71 -4.70
CA THR A 5 8.70 1.32 -6.00
C THR A 5 7.55 1.25 -7.00
N LYS A 6 6.36 0.84 -6.55
CA LYS A 6 5.16 0.70 -7.36
C LYS A 6 3.89 0.78 -6.48
N PRO A 7 2.73 1.08 -7.05
CA PRO A 7 1.45 1.02 -6.35
C PRO A 7 1.11 -0.37 -5.80
N GLY A 8 0.36 -0.40 -4.70
CA GLY A 8 -0.09 -1.63 -4.06
C GLY A 8 -0.48 -1.44 -2.60
N HIS A 9 -0.84 -2.54 -1.94
CA HIS A 9 -1.07 -2.55 -0.50
C HIS A 9 0.15 -3.12 0.20
N TYR A 10 0.62 -2.46 1.24
CA TYR A 10 1.85 -2.82 1.94
C TYR A 10 1.62 -2.78 3.44
N TRP A 11 2.29 -3.68 4.16
CA TRP A 11 2.47 -3.47 5.60
C TRP A 11 3.39 -2.27 5.80
N ALA A 12 2.99 -1.33 6.63
CA ALA A 12 3.77 -0.17 7.00
C ALA A 12 3.61 0.14 8.49
N ARG A 13 4.64 0.75 9.08
CA ARG A 13 4.55 1.37 10.40
C ARG A 13 4.93 2.83 10.28
N TRP A 14 4.03 3.70 10.72
CA TRP A 14 4.15 5.13 10.52
C TRP A 14 5.22 5.73 11.46
N ARG A 15 6.17 6.49 10.89
CA ARG A 15 7.31 7.08 11.59
C ARG A 15 7.07 8.55 11.93
N ILE A 16 6.57 9.33 10.97
CA ILE A 16 6.33 10.78 11.12
C ILE A 16 5.17 11.21 10.22
N LYS A 17 4.34 12.15 10.66
CA LYS A 17 3.24 12.70 9.86
C LYS A 17 3.78 13.73 8.87
N SER A 18 3.24 13.78 7.65
CA SER A 18 3.49 14.87 6.71
C SER A 18 2.96 16.19 7.29
N PRO A 19 3.62 17.33 7.04
CA PRO A 19 3.14 18.64 7.50
C PRO A 19 1.69 18.92 7.10
N GLY A 20 0.91 19.49 8.01
CA GLY A 20 -0.51 19.80 7.78
C GLY A 20 -1.43 18.58 7.80
N THR A 21 -0.96 17.43 8.31
CA THR A 21 -1.84 16.32 8.71
C THR A 21 -2.54 16.70 10.02
N ALA A 22 -3.80 16.31 10.22
CA ALA A 22 -4.49 16.55 11.48
C ALA A 22 -3.70 15.99 12.68
N ASP A 23 -3.73 16.75 13.79
CA ASP A 23 -2.98 16.45 15.02
C ASP A 23 -1.48 16.19 14.73
N GLU A 24 -0.85 17.04 13.91
CA GLU A 24 0.53 16.82 13.41
C GLU A 24 1.57 16.60 14.52
N ASP A 25 1.36 17.21 15.69
CA ASP A 25 2.24 17.08 16.86
C ASP A 25 2.05 15.75 17.62
N ASP A 26 0.92 15.06 17.42
CA ASP A 26 0.68 13.76 18.02
C ASP A 26 1.49 12.68 17.29
N PRO A 27 2.13 11.76 18.05
CA PRO A 27 2.86 10.67 17.42
C PRO A 27 1.90 9.82 16.57
N PRO A 28 2.34 9.37 15.38
CA PRO A 28 1.53 8.46 14.58
C PRO A 28 1.40 7.08 15.25
N SER A 29 0.53 6.23 14.72
CA SER A 29 0.36 4.86 15.20
C SER A 29 1.69 4.10 15.22
N ALA A 30 2.03 3.51 16.36
CA ALA A 30 3.22 2.67 16.50
C ALA A 30 3.01 1.23 15.97
N GLN A 31 1.80 0.90 15.49
CA GLN A 31 1.45 -0.43 15.01
C GLN A 31 1.78 -0.60 13.53
N TRP A 32 1.96 -1.86 13.11
CA TRP A 32 1.97 -2.20 11.69
C TRP A 32 0.54 -2.22 11.18
N GLU A 33 0.29 -1.54 10.08
CA GLU A 33 -1.01 -1.46 9.43
C GLU A 33 -0.85 -1.63 7.91
N VAL A 34 -1.94 -2.00 7.24
CA VAL A 34 -1.97 -2.07 5.78
C VAL A 34 -2.30 -0.69 5.25
N VAL A 35 -1.40 -0.14 4.45
CA VAL A 35 -1.58 1.15 3.76
C VAL A 35 -1.62 0.93 2.25
N GLN A 36 -2.19 1.88 1.52
CA GLN A 36 -2.19 1.88 0.06
C GLN A 36 -1.13 2.84 -0.46
N VAL A 37 -0.20 2.33 -1.28
CA VAL A 37 0.70 3.14 -2.10
C VAL A 37 0.04 3.36 -3.46
N PHE A 38 0.01 4.60 -3.93
CA PHE A 38 -0.63 4.99 -5.20
C PHE A 38 0.20 6.03 -5.97
N GLU A 39 -0.01 6.09 -7.28
CA GLU A 39 0.55 7.14 -8.15
C GLU A 39 -0.24 8.43 -7.97
N ASN A 40 0.42 9.45 -7.46
CA ASN A 40 -0.18 10.75 -7.14
C ASN A 40 -0.01 11.78 -8.26
N CYS A 41 1.00 11.62 -9.11
CA CYS A 41 1.20 12.46 -10.28
C CYS A 41 1.69 11.65 -11.50
N ILE A 42 1.85 12.33 -12.65
CA ILE A 42 2.20 11.69 -13.93
C ILE A 42 3.73 11.57 -14.11
N ASP A 43 4.52 12.43 -13.46
CA ASP A 43 5.97 12.42 -13.58
C ASP A 43 6.59 11.40 -12.61
N PRO A 44 7.17 10.29 -13.09
CA PRO A 44 7.78 9.28 -12.22
C PRO A 44 9.06 9.74 -11.50
N ASN A 45 9.59 10.92 -11.83
CA ASN A 45 10.76 11.50 -11.17
C ASN A 45 10.38 12.54 -10.10
N ASP A 46 9.09 12.84 -9.94
CA ASP A 46 8.61 13.71 -8.87
C ASP A 46 8.74 12.98 -7.52
N ASP A 47 9.21 13.69 -6.50
CA ASP A 47 9.33 13.14 -5.14
C ASP A 47 7.96 12.72 -4.58
N GLU A 48 6.88 13.35 -5.04
CA GLU A 48 5.50 13.01 -4.71
C GLU A 48 4.86 12.06 -5.73
N TYR A 49 5.62 11.41 -6.62
CA TYR A 49 5.05 10.46 -7.60
C TYR A 49 4.30 9.32 -6.91
N LEU A 50 4.88 8.74 -5.86
CA LEU A 50 4.22 7.73 -5.04
C LEU A 50 3.90 8.30 -3.66
N MET A 51 2.61 8.23 -3.30
CA MET A 51 2.11 8.66 -2.00
C MET A 51 1.37 7.52 -1.31
N VAL A 52 1.13 7.69 -0.01
CA VAL A 52 0.56 6.67 0.88
C VAL A 52 -0.77 7.14 1.45
N ALA A 53 -1.84 6.38 1.23
CA ALA A 53 -3.11 6.57 1.91
C ALA A 53 -3.15 5.69 3.17
N VAL A 54 -3.40 6.33 4.32
CA VAL A 54 -3.55 5.69 5.63
C VAL A 54 -5.04 5.73 6.02
N ALA A 55 -5.59 4.60 6.47
CA ALA A 55 -7.01 4.52 6.80
C ALA A 55 -7.37 5.48 7.94
N GLY A 56 -8.38 6.33 7.73
CA GLY A 56 -8.82 7.32 8.72
C GLY A 56 -7.98 8.61 8.75
N VAL A 57 -6.98 8.74 7.88
CA VAL A 57 -6.17 9.96 7.74
C VAL A 57 -6.53 10.64 6.42
N GLU A 58 -7.01 11.87 6.49
CA GLU A 58 -7.47 12.61 5.31
C GLU A 58 -6.33 12.92 4.32
N ARG A 59 -5.15 13.27 4.85
CA ARG A 59 -3.99 13.67 4.06
C ARG A 59 -3.13 12.46 3.70
N SER A 60 -2.81 12.33 2.41
CA SER A 60 -1.82 11.38 1.92
C SER A 60 -0.42 11.69 2.47
N GLN A 61 0.35 10.64 2.72
CA GLN A 61 1.65 10.71 3.39
C GLN A 61 2.77 10.36 2.43
N ALA A 62 3.95 10.97 2.62
CA ALA A 62 5.13 10.68 1.81
C ALA A 62 5.68 9.28 2.10
N ILE A 63 6.36 8.64 1.15
CA ILE A 63 6.81 7.25 1.31
C ILE A 63 7.87 7.10 2.42
N GLU A 64 8.75 8.09 2.59
CA GLU A 64 9.81 8.14 3.59
C GLU A 64 9.28 8.28 5.03
N ASN A 65 8.00 8.59 5.19
CA ASN A 65 7.33 8.70 6.49
C ASN A 65 7.07 7.34 7.14
N PHE A 66 7.43 6.23 6.50
CA PHE A 66 7.10 4.88 6.98
C PHE A 66 8.32 3.98 7.07
N PHE A 67 8.22 3.03 7.99
CA PHE A 67 8.97 1.78 7.92
C PHE A 67 8.15 0.78 7.11
N TRP A 68 8.80 0.10 6.16
CA TRP A 68 8.11 -0.74 5.19
C TRP A 68 8.27 -2.24 5.49
N GLY A 69 7.14 -2.93 5.38
CA GLY A 69 7.00 -4.38 5.44
C GLY A 69 6.74 -4.94 4.05
N ASP A 70 6.23 -6.17 4.01
CA ASP A 70 5.99 -6.88 2.75
C ASP A 70 4.77 -6.34 2.00
N LEU A 71 4.80 -6.51 0.66
CA LEU A 71 3.63 -6.32 -0.19
C LEU A 71 2.53 -7.29 0.23
N VAL A 72 1.33 -6.76 0.47
CA VAL A 72 0.13 -7.55 0.72
C VAL A 72 -0.38 -8.06 -0.63
N VAL A 73 -0.08 -9.32 -0.91
CA VAL A 73 -0.62 -10.01 -2.07
C VAL A 73 -2.03 -10.48 -1.73
N PRO A 74 -3.08 -10.03 -2.43
CA PRO A 74 -4.40 -10.58 -2.21
C PRO A 74 -4.33 -12.09 -2.46
N PRO A 75 -5.11 -12.90 -1.71
CA PRO A 75 -5.18 -14.31 -2.00
C PRO A 75 -5.54 -14.46 -3.47
N SER A 76 -4.66 -15.08 -4.26
CA SER A 76 -4.92 -15.34 -5.67
C SER A 76 -6.26 -16.06 -5.75
N TYR A 77 -7.18 -15.60 -6.59
CA TYR A 77 -8.40 -16.35 -6.96
C TYR A 77 -8.06 -17.58 -7.80
N ALA A 78 -6.99 -18.31 -7.47
CA ALA A 78 -6.57 -19.53 -8.10
C ALA A 78 -7.48 -20.70 -7.69
N LYS A 79 -8.80 -20.57 -7.93
CA LYS A 79 -9.81 -21.66 -7.95
C LYS A 79 -11.05 -21.30 -8.78
N GLN A 80 -10.89 -20.71 -9.98
CA GLN A 80 -11.97 -20.75 -10.99
C GLN A 80 -11.56 -21.42 -12.31
N ASP A 81 -10.26 -21.53 -12.63
CA ASP A 81 -9.81 -22.14 -13.89
C ASP A 81 -9.57 -23.66 -13.83
N ASP A 82 -9.37 -24.23 -12.64
CA ASP A 82 -9.23 -25.70 -12.50
C ASP A 82 -10.58 -26.43 -12.68
N ALA A 83 -11.70 -25.75 -12.38
CA ALA A 83 -13.03 -26.31 -12.60
C ALA A 83 -13.32 -26.50 -14.10
N LEU A 84 -12.83 -25.60 -14.96
CA LEU A 84 -13.07 -25.69 -16.41
C LEU A 84 -12.22 -26.77 -17.10
N ARG A 85 -11.01 -27.04 -16.59
CA ARG A 85 -10.15 -28.12 -17.11
C ARG A 85 -10.69 -29.50 -16.78
N ILE A 86 -11.25 -29.70 -15.58
CA ILE A 86 -11.82 -30.99 -15.18
C ILE A 86 -13.09 -31.31 -15.98
N VAL A 87 -13.96 -30.31 -16.23
CA VAL A 87 -15.20 -30.52 -16.99
C VAL A 87 -14.93 -30.89 -18.45
N ARG A 88 -13.91 -30.29 -19.09
CA ARG A 88 -13.53 -30.61 -20.48
C ARG A 88 -12.77 -31.93 -20.64
N ALA A 89 -12.20 -32.46 -19.57
CA ALA A 89 -11.53 -33.77 -19.58
C ALA A 89 -12.50 -34.95 -19.38
N LEU A 90 -13.78 -34.67 -19.10
CA LEU A 90 -14.84 -35.65 -18.92
C LEU A 90 -15.95 -35.56 -19.99
N SER A 91 -15.72 -34.78 -21.05
CA SER A 91 -16.59 -34.69 -22.25
C SER A 91 -15.92 -35.37 -23.43
#